data_AF-A0A238T901-F1
#
_entry.id   AF-A0A238T901-F1
#
_cell.length_a   1.000
_cell.length_b   1.000
_cell.length_c   1.000
_cell.angle_alpha   90.00
_cell.angle_beta   90.00
_cell.angle_gamma   90.00
#
_symmetry.space_group_name_H-M   'P 1'
#
loop_
_entity.id
_entity.type
_entity.pdbx_description
1 polymer ?
#
loop_
_entity_poly.entity_id
_entity_poly.type
_entity_poly.pdbx_seq_one_letter_code
_entity_poly.pdbx_strand_id
1 'polypeptide(L)'
;MQMRYRLAGKQWHAETRVGKQTWQTLCRRSSGCLLRVSSNSEVSRFKRSLPQAWRKQSFDCIHNSAFAFCKTNDVKKPKQLAYWWFALKPNIHALPLRRVEYIER
;
A
#
# COMPACT_ATOMS: atom_id res chain seq x y z
N MET A 1 5.05 14.40 -1.28
CA MET A 1 4.97 13.38 -2.35
C MET A 1 3.62 12.67 -2.25
N GLN A 2 3.01 12.32 -3.37
CA GLN A 2 1.74 11.59 -3.41
C GLN A 2 1.93 10.31 -4.21
N MET A 3 1.31 9.22 -3.76
CA MET A 3 1.35 7.93 -4.45
C MET A 3 -0.05 7.49 -4.80
N ARG A 4 -0.21 6.84 -5.95
CA ARG A 4 -1.43 6.12 -6.30
C ARG A 4 -1.10 4.73 -6.83
N TYR A 5 -2.03 3.82 -6.59
CA TYR A 5 -1.94 2.43 -7.04
C TYR A 5 -3.11 2.17 -7.97
N ARG A 6 -2.82 1.68 -9.18
CA ARG A 6 -3.85 1.38 -10.19
C ARG A 6 -3.69 -0.05 -10.68
N LEU A 7 -4.81 -0.74 -10.85
CA LEU A 7 -4.87 -2.04 -11.52
C LEU A 7 -5.04 -1.79 -13.02
N ALA A 8 -4.12 -2.29 -13.83
CA ALA A 8 -4.22 -2.32 -15.29
C ALA A 8 -4.21 -3.78 -15.75
N GLY A 9 -5.34 -4.25 -16.28
CA GLY A 9 -5.54 -5.68 -16.50
C GLY A 9 -5.45 -6.47 -15.19
N LYS A 10 -4.46 -7.36 -15.08
CA LYS A 10 -4.18 -8.16 -13.86
C LYS A 10 -3.00 -7.64 -13.04
N GLN A 11 -2.39 -6.53 -13.45
CA GLN A 11 -1.14 -6.03 -12.86
C GLN A 11 -1.37 -4.72 -12.10
N TRP A 12 -0.92 -4.67 -10.84
CA TRP A 12 -0.90 -3.44 -10.07
C TRP A 12 0.33 -2.59 -10.41
N HIS A 13 0.12 -1.29 -10.56
CA HIS A 13 1.14 -0.29 -10.85
C HIS A 13 1.13 0.78 -9.77
N ALA A 14 2.33 1.22 -9.38
CA ALA A 14 2.50 2.37 -8.51
C ALA A 14 2.96 3.59 -9.31
N GLU A 15 2.37 4.73 -9.01
CA GLU A 15 2.72 6.01 -9.60
C GLU A 15 2.93 7.05 -8.51
N THR A 16 3.81 8.00 -8.78
CA THR A 16 4.12 9.09 -7.87
C THR A 16 3.96 10.44 -8.56
N ARG A 17 3.74 11.47 -7.76
CA ARG A 17 3.93 12.86 -8.18
C ARG A 17 4.38 13.73 -7.02
N VAL A 18 4.99 14.86 -7.37
CA VAL A 18 5.34 15.92 -6.43
C VAL A 18 4.54 17.17 -6.79
N GLY A 19 3.80 17.71 -5.82
CA GLY A 19 2.94 18.88 -6.05
C GLY A 19 1.91 18.65 -7.15
N LYS A 20 1.85 19.60 -8.10
CA LYS A 20 0.93 19.58 -9.26
C LYS A 20 1.53 18.94 -10.51
N GLN A 21 2.67 18.25 -10.40
CA GLN A 21 3.30 17.58 -11.55
C GLN A 21 2.43 16.43 -12.08
N THR A 22 2.72 16.03 -13.31
CA THR A 22 2.12 14.84 -13.93
C THR A 22 2.51 13.58 -13.17
N TRP A 23 1.59 12.60 -13.16
CA TRP A 23 1.86 11.32 -12.55
C TRP A 23 2.92 10.55 -13.32
N GLN A 24 3.90 10.03 -12.61
CA GLN A 24 4.99 9.24 -13.17
C GLN A 24 4.94 7.81 -12.64
N THR A 25 5.10 6.84 -13.53
CA THR A 25 5.21 5.43 -13.14
C THR A 25 6.49 5.22 -12.35
N LEU A 26 6.37 4.69 -11.13
CA LEU A 26 7.53 4.42 -10.28
C LEU A 26 8.43 3.33 -10.86
N CYS A 27 7.85 2.38 -11.62
CA CYS A 27 8.60 1.33 -12.29
C CYS A 27 8.01 0.96 -13.64
N ARG A 28 8.85 1.01 -14.68
CA ARG A 28 8.40 0.81 -16.06
C ARG A 28 8.44 -0.62 -16.57
N ARG A 29 9.22 -1.58 -16.00
CA ARG A 29 9.21 -3.01 -16.46
C ARG A 29 10.10 -4.03 -15.73
N SER A 30 10.78 -3.72 -14.62
CA SER A 30 11.59 -4.73 -13.92
C SER A 30 10.73 -5.66 -13.05
N SER A 31 10.95 -6.97 -13.13
CA SER A 31 10.23 -8.02 -12.38
C SER A 31 10.20 -7.75 -10.86
N GLY A 32 11.28 -7.18 -10.32
CA GLY A 32 11.40 -6.82 -8.91
C GLY A 32 10.45 -5.73 -8.43
N CYS A 33 9.80 -5.01 -9.34
CA CYS A 33 8.94 -3.87 -9.02
C CYS A 33 7.44 -4.09 -9.33
N LEU A 34 7.09 -5.20 -9.98
CA LEU A 34 5.69 -5.57 -10.20
C LEU A 34 5.00 -5.83 -8.86
N LEU A 35 3.87 -5.16 -8.64
CA LEU A 35 3.07 -5.34 -7.45
C LEU A 35 2.09 -6.50 -7.66
N ARG A 36 2.04 -7.41 -6.69
CA ARG A 36 1.06 -8.49 -6.64
C ARG A 36 0.21 -8.41 -5.39
N VAL A 37 -0.98 -9.01 -5.45
CA VAL A 37 -1.81 -9.20 -4.27
C VAL A 37 -1.06 -10.07 -3.27
N SER A 38 -1.11 -9.68 -2.01
CA SER A 38 -0.44 -10.38 -0.92
C SER A 38 -1.32 -11.51 -0.41
N SER A 39 -0.72 -12.65 -0.10
CA SER A 39 -1.36 -13.74 0.62
C SER A 39 -1.55 -13.41 2.10
N ASN A 40 -2.42 -14.16 2.80
CA ASN A 40 -2.67 -13.96 4.24
C ASN A 40 -1.40 -14.10 5.11
N SER A 41 -0.48 -14.99 4.75
CA SER A 41 0.78 -15.16 5.48
C SER A 41 1.70 -13.94 5.32
N GLU A 42 1.74 -13.34 4.13
CA GLU A 42 2.51 -12.13 3.86
C GLU A 42 1.94 -10.92 4.59
N VAL A 43 0.61 -10.74 4.54
CA VAL A 43 -0.09 -9.70 5.30
C VAL A 43 0.20 -9.85 6.80
N SER A 44 0.14 -11.08 7.31
CA SER A 44 0.44 -11.37 8.72
C SER A 44 1.88 -11.01 9.07
N ARG A 45 2.85 -11.30 8.18
CA ARG A 45 4.25 -10.90 8.34
C ARG A 45 4.40 -9.38 8.40
N PHE A 46 3.77 -8.63 7.50
CA PHE A 46 3.87 -7.17 7.46
C PHE A 46 3.36 -6.53 8.75
N LYS A 47 2.19 -6.98 9.21
CA LYS A 47 1.51 -6.43 10.39
C LYS A 47 2.25 -6.67 11.71
N ARG A 48 3.23 -7.59 11.78
CA ARG A 48 4.02 -7.79 13.01
C ARG A 48 4.73 -6.51 13.48
N SER A 49 5.06 -5.61 12.55
CA SER A 49 5.66 -4.31 12.85
C SER A 49 4.68 -3.27 13.43
N LEU A 50 3.36 -3.53 13.35
CA LEU A 50 2.34 -2.57 13.81
C LEU A 50 2.11 -2.65 15.33
N PRO A 51 1.50 -1.63 15.94
CA PRO A 51 0.94 -1.71 17.29
C PRO A 51 -0.15 -2.80 17.39
N GLN A 52 -0.32 -3.39 18.58
CA GLN A 52 -1.22 -4.53 18.82
C GLN A 52 -2.67 -4.27 18.36
N ALA A 53 -3.17 -3.04 18.53
CA ALA A 53 -4.51 -2.64 18.11
C ALA A 53 -4.76 -2.86 16.61
N TRP A 54 -3.74 -2.67 15.77
CA TRP A 54 -3.84 -2.84 14.32
C TRP A 54 -3.56 -4.28 13.88
N ARG A 55 -2.86 -5.08 14.68
CA ARG A 55 -2.52 -6.47 14.32
C ARG A 55 -3.75 -7.38 14.17
N LYS A 56 -4.87 -7.05 14.82
CA LYS A 56 -6.11 -7.83 14.74
C LYS A 56 -6.97 -7.48 13.52
N GLN A 57 -6.70 -6.36 12.88
CA GLN A 57 -7.51 -5.87 11.76
C GLN A 57 -7.25 -6.65 10.48
N SER A 58 -8.25 -6.81 9.63
CA SER A 58 -8.06 -7.37 8.29
C SER A 58 -7.46 -6.32 7.36
N PHE A 59 -6.59 -6.74 6.45
CA PHE A 59 -5.95 -5.85 5.48
C PHE A 59 -5.95 -6.48 4.10
N ASP A 60 -6.24 -5.65 3.10
CA ASP A 60 -5.96 -5.97 1.70
C ASP A 60 -4.65 -5.29 1.33
N CYS A 61 -3.68 -6.07 0.83
CA CYS A 61 -2.34 -5.58 0.54
C CYS A 61 -1.89 -5.94 -0.86
N ILE A 62 -1.12 -5.05 -1.48
CA ILE A 62 -0.28 -5.32 -2.64
C ILE A 62 1.18 -5.10 -2.26
N HIS A 63 2.09 -5.89 -2.81
CA HIS A 63 3.51 -5.75 -2.50
C HIS A 63 4.42 -6.21 -3.63
N ASN A 64 5.69 -5.82 -3.53
CA ASN A 64 6.80 -6.34 -4.33
C ASN A 64 7.96 -6.70 -3.39
N SER A 65 9.17 -6.85 -3.94
CA SER A 65 10.36 -7.22 -3.17
C SER A 65 10.85 -6.16 -2.16
N ALA A 66 10.43 -4.90 -2.33
CA ALA A 66 10.91 -3.76 -1.56
C ALA A 66 9.88 -3.23 -0.54
N PHE A 67 8.59 -3.21 -0.91
CA PHE A 67 7.55 -2.64 -0.06
C PHE A 67 6.20 -3.33 -0.19
N ALA A 68 5.31 -3.08 0.79
CA ALA A 68 3.89 -3.39 0.71
C ALA A 68 3.03 -2.14 0.96
N PHE A 69 1.92 -2.01 0.23
CA PHE A 69 0.87 -1.04 0.50
C PHE A 69 -0.39 -1.79 0.91
N CYS A 70 -0.99 -1.39 2.02
CA CYS A 70 -2.16 -2.03 2.58
C CYS A 70 -3.25 -1.03 2.95
N LYS A 71 -4.50 -1.44 2.79
CA LYS A 71 -5.66 -0.76 3.39
C LYS A 71 -6.30 -1.68 4.43
N THR A 72 -6.85 -1.12 5.50
CA THR A 72 -7.72 -1.90 6.38
C THR A 72 -9.00 -2.28 5.66
N ASN A 73 -9.48 -3.48 5.95
CA ASN A 73 -10.71 -4.06 5.44
C ASN A 73 -11.57 -4.49 6.65
N ASP A 74 -11.90 -3.53 7.52
CA ASP A 74 -12.80 -3.78 8.65
C ASP A 74 -14.24 -3.46 8.24
N VAL A 75 -14.96 -4.51 7.83
CA VAL A 75 -16.37 -4.44 7.42
C VAL A 75 -17.26 -3.93 8.57
N LYS A 76 -16.86 -4.15 9.83
CA LYS A 76 -17.63 -3.75 11.02
C LYS A 76 -17.35 -2.30 11.43
N LYS A 77 -16.22 -1.73 11.01
CA LYS A 77 -15.83 -0.34 11.29
C LYS A 77 -15.34 0.36 10.03
N PRO A 78 -16.22 0.61 9.04
CA PRO A 78 -15.85 1.25 7.77
C PRO A 78 -15.25 2.66 7.96
N LYS A 79 -15.56 3.35 9.08
CA LYS A 79 -14.97 4.64 9.45
C LYS A 79 -13.51 4.55 9.93
N GLN A 80 -12.95 3.35 10.12
CA GLN A 80 -11.55 3.11 10.46
C GLN A 80 -10.72 2.70 9.24
N LEU A 81 -11.01 3.30 8.10
CA LEU A 81 -10.20 3.14 6.89
C LEU A 81 -8.81 3.75 7.13
N ALA A 82 -7.81 2.90 7.23
CA ALA A 82 -6.42 3.28 7.41
C ALA A 82 -5.57 2.69 6.29
N TYR A 83 -4.58 3.46 5.87
CA TYR A 83 -3.64 3.05 4.83
C TYR A 83 -2.25 2.96 5.44
N TRP A 84 -1.51 1.93 5.07
CA TRP A 84 -0.19 1.66 5.59
C TRP A 84 0.76 1.32 4.46
N TRP A 85 1.98 1.83 4.58
CA TRP A 85 3.10 1.46 3.72
C TRP A 85 4.16 0.77 4.54
N PHE A 86 4.62 -0.39 4.09
CA PHE A 86 5.64 -1.17 4.78
C PHE A 86 6.91 -1.19 3.94
N ALA A 87 8.01 -0.64 4.45
CA ALA A 87 9.34 -0.99 3.95
C ALA A 87 9.58 -2.45 4.31
N LEU A 88 10.02 -3.31 3.38
CA LEU A 88 10.25 -4.73 3.65
C LEU A 88 11.72 -5.09 3.86
N LYS A 89 12.66 -4.20 3.51
CA LYS A 89 14.11 -4.42 3.62
C LYS A 89 14.82 -3.20 4.24
N PRO A 90 15.87 -3.40 5.05
CA PRO A 90 16.35 -4.69 5.58
C PRO A 90 15.43 -5.27 6.67
N ASN A 91 14.67 -4.42 7.35
CA ASN A 91 13.66 -4.81 8.35
C ASN A 91 12.30 -4.25 7.96
N ILE A 92 11.23 -4.85 8.49
CA ILE A 92 9.88 -4.36 8.21
C ILE A 92 9.58 -3.13 9.07
N HIS A 93 9.34 -2.00 8.41
CA HIS A 93 8.94 -0.75 9.06
C HIS A 93 7.61 -0.24 8.50
N ALA A 94 6.67 0.09 9.38
CA ALA A 94 5.33 0.54 9.01
C ALA A 94 5.23 2.07 9.06
N LEU A 95 4.75 2.65 7.97
CA LEU A 95 4.46 4.07 7.82
C LEU A 95 2.95 4.26 7.66
N PRO A 96 2.28 4.98 8.58
CA PRO A 96 0.88 5.33 8.39
C PRO A 96 0.75 6.32 7.23
N LEU A 97 -0.26 6.12 6.38
CA LEU A 97 -0.54 6.98 5.24
C LEU A 97 -1.85 7.73 5.44
N ARG A 98 -1.87 8.98 4.96
CA ARG A 98 -3.09 9.78 4.86
C ARG A 98 -3.66 9.68 3.46
N ARG A 99 -4.96 9.39 3.35
CA ARG A 99 -5.67 9.49 2.07
C ARG A 99 -5.76 10.96 1.66
N VAL A 100 -5.41 11.25 0.41
CA VAL A 100 -5.67 12.54 -0.21
C VAL A 100 -6.90 12.38 -1.09
N GLU A 101 -7.96 13.11 -0.76
CA GLU A 101 -9.17 13.18 -1.58
C GLU A 101 -9.07 14.41 -2.47
N TYR A 102 -9.27 14.23 -3.78
CA TYR A 102 -9.39 15.34 -4.71
C TYR A 102 -10.87 15.61 -4.89
N ILE A 103 -11.29 16.82 -4.54
CA ILE A 103 -12.54 17.37 -5.06
C ILE A 103 -12.15 17.95 -6.41
N GLU A 104 -12.41 17.20 -7.49
CA GLU A 104 -12.38 17.78 -8.83
C GLU A 104 -13.52 18.82 -8.85
N ARG A 105 -13.14 20.10 -8.95
CA ARG A 105 -14.07 21.21 -9.21
C ARG A 105 -14.16 21.41 -10.71
#